data_AF-A0A3B8UYQ8-F1
#
_entry.id   AF-A0A3B8UYQ8-F1
#
_cell.length_a   1.000
_cell.length_b   1.000
_cell.length_c   1.000
_cell.angle_alpha   90.00
_cell.angle_beta   90.00
_cell.angle_gamma   90.00
#
_symmetry.space_group_name_H-M   'P 1'
#
loop_
_entity.id
_entity.type
_entity.pdbx_description
1 polymer ?
#
loop_
_entity_poly.entity_id
_entity_poly.type
_entity_poly.pdbx_seq_one_letter_code
_entity_poly.pdbx_strand_id
1 'polypeptide(L)'
;MRPRGKGRLHDRSEESMLRSDFGTFMIGVLIAIASAASSASPRSEGQVLFLEAEAFEDLGGWVLDQQFMDLMGSPFLLAHGMGTPVADAVTSVEVERPGPHRVWVRTRDWVAPWNAEGAPGRFDLIVDGIPVETTFGTEGDAWHWQDGGIVELGSTAEIRLHDLTGFEGRCDAILFTSDLRFKPPENPDELASFRRKAMGFAEAPVSAGAFDLVVVGGGMAGTSAAVTAARLGLKVALVQDRPVLGGNSSSEVRVWPEGHVNQMPWPRVGDVVMELVPERRADSSNAQSASVFDDARKLEIARGETDLTLFLDHRMNETTLRDGRITSVVCQDVRTGRRILVEGDRFLDSTGDGCLGFLAGADFQQTDTGHMGSSNLWNIKCLCEDEEPLSSELEAACEAAIFPRCPWAVDLAERPFPGRTRGATSPEPGGSPISLGNWFWESGFDRDPIRDMERIRDQNFRAMYGAWDAIKNVEGRYPAHRLNWVAYIAGKRESRRLMGDVVLTGEDLRDGVVFEDGCVPCTWGIDTHHPDERYSKGHEGDEFIADFTRGEGYEYEGPYWIPYRCLYSRNIPNLFMAGRDISVTHEALGAVRVMKTTGAMGEIVGMAAAICEANECDPRA
;
A
#
# COMPACT_ATOMS: atom_id res chain seq x y z
N MET A 1 43.60 58.51 -19.34
CA MET A 1 42.90 58.80 -20.61
C MET A 1 41.39 58.61 -20.41
N ARG A 2 40.60 59.68 -20.53
CA ARG A 2 39.19 59.64 -20.99
C ARG A 2 39.22 59.81 -22.54
N PRO A 3 38.16 59.54 -23.36
CA PRO A 3 36.73 59.69 -23.02
C PRO A 3 35.66 58.82 -23.75
N ARG A 4 34.44 58.83 -23.18
CA ARG A 4 33.07 59.06 -23.76
C ARG A 4 32.43 58.17 -24.86
N GLY A 5 31.14 57.87 -24.59
CA GLY A 5 29.98 57.81 -25.53
C GLY A 5 28.93 56.79 -25.03
N LYS A 6 27.78 57.08 -24.38
CA LYS A 6 26.58 57.94 -24.56
C LYS A 6 25.58 57.53 -25.68
N GLY A 7 24.38 57.13 -25.25
CA GLY A 7 23.06 57.31 -25.90
C GLY A 7 22.33 55.99 -26.24
N ARG A 8 20.99 55.83 -26.13
CA ARG A 8 19.85 56.63 -25.63
C ARG A 8 18.57 55.73 -25.72
N LEU A 9 17.67 55.85 -24.74
CA LEU A 9 16.18 55.92 -24.78
C LEU A 9 15.29 54.89 -25.51
N HIS A 10 14.37 54.26 -24.73
CA HIS A 10 12.90 54.18 -24.87
C HIS A 10 12.38 53.42 -23.62
N ASP A 11 11.75 54.01 -22.60
CA ASP A 11 10.38 54.56 -22.45
C ASP A 11 9.23 53.62 -22.85
N ARG A 12 8.51 53.10 -21.83
CA ARG A 12 7.04 53.25 -21.66
C ARG A 12 6.48 52.56 -20.39
N SER A 13 5.80 53.39 -19.58
CA SER A 13 4.57 53.19 -18.76
C SER A 13 4.49 51.97 -17.82
N GLU A 14 4.51 52.09 -16.48
CA GLU A 14 3.48 52.64 -15.57
C GLU A 14 2.04 52.27 -15.91
N GLU A 15 1.42 51.42 -15.08
CA GLU A 15 -0.02 51.50 -14.81
C GLU A 15 -0.33 51.01 -13.39
N SER A 16 -0.84 51.94 -12.58
CA SER A 16 -1.41 51.72 -11.27
C SER A 16 -2.94 51.86 -11.34
N MET A 17 -3.62 51.21 -10.41
CA MET A 17 -4.95 51.59 -9.87
C MET A 17 -6.17 51.38 -10.77
N LEU A 18 -7.13 50.56 -10.30
CA LEU A 18 -8.42 51.07 -9.79
C LEU A 18 -9.33 49.92 -9.35
N ARG A 19 -9.72 49.94 -8.07
CA ARG A 19 -10.97 49.38 -7.57
C ARG A 19 -12.10 50.31 -7.99
N SER A 20 -13.24 49.77 -8.39
CA SER A 20 -14.52 50.46 -8.30
C SER A 20 -15.68 49.47 -8.19
N ASP A 21 -16.41 49.58 -7.08
CA ASP A 21 -17.80 49.15 -6.92
C ASP A 21 -18.69 49.78 -8.00
N PHE A 22 -19.76 49.10 -8.41
CA PHE A 22 -21.10 49.68 -8.63
C PHE A 22 -22.12 48.57 -8.90
N GLY A 23 -23.10 48.42 -8.01
CA GLY A 23 -24.36 47.76 -8.33
C GLY A 23 -25.30 48.72 -9.06
N THR A 24 -26.22 48.19 -9.87
CA THR A 24 -27.59 48.73 -10.09
C THR A 24 -28.44 47.69 -10.84
N PHE A 25 -29.67 47.53 -10.35
CA PHE A 25 -30.82 46.81 -10.90
C PHE A 25 -31.11 47.12 -12.38
N MET A 26 -31.50 46.10 -13.16
CA MET A 26 -32.44 46.29 -14.27
C MET A 26 -33.46 45.15 -14.34
N ILE A 27 -34.72 45.57 -14.35
CA ILE A 27 -35.93 44.78 -14.57
C ILE A 27 -35.99 44.40 -16.06
N GLY A 28 -36.01 43.09 -16.34
CA GLY A 28 -36.16 42.53 -17.69
C GLY A 28 -37.52 41.87 -17.87
N VAL A 29 -38.26 42.36 -18.87
CA VAL A 29 -39.61 41.96 -19.27
C VAL A 29 -39.66 40.52 -19.79
N LEU A 30 -40.60 39.72 -19.27
CA LEU A 30 -40.95 38.39 -19.75
C LEU A 30 -41.71 38.49 -21.09
N ILE A 31 -41.14 37.95 -22.16
CA ILE A 31 -41.86 37.61 -23.40
C ILE A 31 -41.87 36.08 -23.49
N ALA A 32 -43.05 35.50 -23.30
CA ALA A 32 -43.29 34.07 -23.48
C ALA A 32 -43.39 33.75 -24.98
N ILE A 33 -42.44 32.96 -25.49
CA ILE A 33 -42.57 32.27 -26.78
C ILE A 33 -42.76 30.79 -26.46
N ALA A 34 -43.97 30.30 -26.70
CA ALA A 34 -44.31 28.88 -26.59
C ALA A 34 -43.68 28.12 -27.77
N SER A 35 -42.57 27.42 -27.52
CA SER A 35 -42.06 26.37 -28.40
C SER A 35 -42.70 25.04 -27.99
N ALA A 36 -43.42 24.42 -28.91
CA ALA A 36 -43.98 23.10 -28.75
C ALA A 36 -42.85 22.08 -28.60
N ALA A 37 -42.60 21.64 -27.36
CA ALA A 37 -41.74 20.52 -27.06
C ALA A 37 -42.41 19.24 -27.57
N SER A 38 -41.86 18.67 -28.64
CA SER A 38 -42.16 17.29 -29.02
C SER A 38 -41.67 16.39 -27.88
N SER A 39 -42.59 15.67 -27.25
CA SER A 39 -42.29 14.68 -26.22
C SER A 39 -41.50 13.54 -26.85
N ALA A 40 -40.17 13.66 -26.84
CA ALA A 40 -39.31 12.51 -26.97
C ALA A 40 -39.53 11.66 -25.71
N SER A 41 -40.11 10.48 -25.88
CA SER A 41 -40.10 9.44 -24.86
C SER A 41 -38.66 9.29 -24.33
N PRO A 42 -38.45 9.14 -23.01
CA PRO A 42 -37.12 8.86 -22.49
C PRO A 42 -36.61 7.61 -23.24
N ARG A 43 -35.50 7.74 -23.96
CA ARG A 43 -34.75 6.56 -24.40
C ARG A 43 -34.53 5.75 -23.13
N SER A 44 -35.02 4.52 -23.09
CA SER A 44 -34.71 3.63 -21.97
C SER A 44 -33.19 3.61 -21.85
N GLU A 45 -32.64 4.18 -20.77
CA GLU A 45 -31.22 3.99 -20.49
C GLU A 45 -30.97 2.48 -20.53
N GLY A 46 -29.94 2.07 -21.27
CA GLY A 46 -29.53 0.66 -21.32
C GLY A 46 -29.27 0.18 -19.90
N GLN A 47 -29.63 -1.06 -19.58
CA GLN A 47 -29.21 -1.65 -18.31
C GLN A 47 -27.69 -1.71 -18.31
N VAL A 48 -27.09 -1.24 -17.23
CA VAL A 48 -25.67 -1.37 -16.90
C VAL A 48 -25.57 -2.26 -15.69
N LEU A 49 -24.88 -3.39 -15.83
CA LEU A 49 -24.50 -4.28 -14.75
C LEU A 49 -23.01 -4.08 -14.50
N PHE A 50 -22.67 -3.59 -13.32
CA PHE A 50 -21.31 -3.22 -12.96
C PHE A 50 -20.84 -4.06 -11.78
N LEU A 51 -19.71 -4.74 -11.95
CA LEU A 51 -19.15 -5.67 -10.99
C LEU A 51 -17.77 -5.17 -10.59
N GLU A 52 -17.60 -4.88 -9.31
CA GLU A 52 -16.28 -4.67 -8.72
C GLU A 52 -15.65 -6.05 -8.48
N ALA A 53 -14.43 -6.26 -8.95
CA ALA A 53 -13.79 -7.58 -8.88
C ALA A 53 -13.55 -8.01 -7.42
N GLU A 54 -13.23 -7.06 -6.54
CA GLU A 54 -13.06 -7.30 -5.11
C GLU A 54 -14.34 -7.81 -4.42
N ALA A 55 -15.51 -7.64 -5.04
CA ALA A 55 -16.80 -8.04 -4.49
C ALA A 55 -17.22 -9.46 -4.94
N PHE A 56 -16.36 -10.18 -5.67
CA PHE A 56 -16.62 -11.58 -6.03
C PHE A 56 -16.84 -12.44 -4.77
N GLU A 57 -17.83 -13.33 -4.85
CA GLU A 57 -18.26 -14.19 -3.75
C GLU A 57 -17.18 -15.19 -3.35
N ASP A 58 -16.52 -15.79 -4.35
CA ASP A 58 -15.35 -16.64 -4.19
C ASP A 58 -14.18 -16.03 -4.96
N LEU A 59 -13.05 -15.79 -4.30
CA LEU A 59 -11.84 -15.29 -4.96
C LEU A 59 -11.00 -16.41 -5.56
N GLY A 60 -11.31 -17.68 -5.27
CA GLY A 60 -10.49 -18.81 -5.68
C GLY A 60 -9.07 -18.68 -5.13
N GLY A 61 -8.10 -18.52 -6.03
CA GLY A 61 -6.71 -18.22 -5.68
C GLY A 61 -6.26 -16.79 -5.97
N TRP A 62 -7.16 -15.91 -6.43
CA TRP A 62 -6.87 -14.49 -6.58
C TRP A 62 -6.76 -13.82 -5.21
N VAL A 63 -5.85 -12.86 -5.08
CA VAL A 63 -5.69 -12.06 -3.87
C VAL A 63 -6.20 -10.65 -4.09
N LEU A 64 -6.69 -10.01 -3.04
CA LEU A 64 -7.15 -8.64 -3.07
C LEU A 64 -5.98 -7.68 -2.84
N ASP A 65 -5.78 -6.72 -3.74
CA ASP A 65 -4.77 -5.69 -3.59
C ASP A 65 -5.39 -4.30 -3.43
N GLN A 66 -5.21 -3.72 -2.24
CA GLN A 66 -5.72 -2.42 -1.82
C GLN A 66 -4.63 -1.34 -1.76
N GLN A 67 -3.37 -1.65 -2.08
CA GLN A 67 -2.23 -0.78 -1.78
C GLN A 67 -2.26 0.54 -2.56
N PHE A 68 -2.99 0.58 -3.69
CA PHE A 68 -3.02 1.72 -4.61
C PHE A 68 -4.40 2.34 -4.74
N MET A 69 -5.32 2.03 -3.81
CA MET A 69 -6.69 2.55 -3.82
C MET A 69 -6.76 4.08 -3.89
N ASP A 70 -5.78 4.77 -3.30
CA ASP A 70 -5.74 6.23 -3.29
C ASP A 70 -5.45 6.82 -4.69
N LEU A 71 -4.85 6.03 -5.59
CA LEU A 71 -4.56 6.41 -6.97
C LEU A 71 -5.63 5.86 -7.93
N MET A 72 -6.10 4.65 -7.64
CA MET A 72 -6.99 3.87 -8.50
C MET A 72 -8.48 4.15 -8.25
N GLY A 73 -8.82 4.62 -7.06
CA GLY A 73 -10.20 4.75 -6.57
C GLY A 73 -10.83 3.44 -6.10
N SER A 74 -10.17 2.30 -6.29
CA SER A 74 -10.64 0.96 -5.94
C SER A 74 -9.46 0.01 -5.69
N PRO A 75 -9.66 -1.08 -4.94
CA PRO A 75 -8.78 -2.23 -4.96
C PRO A 75 -8.95 -2.99 -6.28
N PHE A 76 -8.17 -4.05 -6.49
CA PHE A 76 -8.35 -4.97 -7.61
C PHE A 76 -7.94 -6.39 -7.20
N LEU A 77 -8.39 -7.37 -7.98
CA LEU A 77 -7.93 -8.75 -7.83
C LEU A 77 -6.63 -8.99 -8.60
N LEU A 78 -5.71 -9.72 -7.97
CA LEU A 78 -4.39 -10.07 -8.46
C LEU A 78 -4.21 -11.60 -8.50
N ALA A 79 -3.89 -12.15 -9.67
CA ALA A 79 -3.59 -13.57 -9.85
C ALA A 79 -2.14 -13.90 -9.44
N HIS A 80 -1.91 -14.01 -8.13
CA HIS A 80 -0.58 -14.18 -7.53
C HIS A 80 -0.13 -15.64 -7.41
N GLY A 81 -0.05 -16.31 -8.57
CA GLY A 81 0.17 -17.76 -8.66
C GLY A 81 1.64 -18.21 -8.65
N MET A 82 2.59 -17.29 -8.70
CA MET A 82 4.04 -17.58 -8.75
C MET A 82 4.44 -18.52 -9.90
N GLY A 83 3.83 -18.35 -11.07
CA GLY A 83 4.05 -19.14 -12.28
C GLY A 83 3.19 -20.39 -12.39
N THR A 84 2.23 -20.58 -11.51
CA THR A 84 1.14 -21.56 -11.64
C THR A 84 -0.19 -20.83 -11.67
N PRO A 85 -1.05 -21.02 -12.68
CA PRO A 85 -2.37 -20.41 -12.70
C PRO A 85 -3.15 -20.62 -11.40
N VAL A 86 -3.74 -19.55 -10.88
CA VAL A 86 -4.57 -19.61 -9.66
C VAL A 86 -5.96 -20.15 -9.97
N ALA A 87 -6.64 -20.68 -8.94
CA ALA A 87 -8.04 -21.07 -9.07
C ALA A 87 -8.93 -19.85 -9.39
N ASP A 88 -9.96 -20.07 -10.19
CA ASP A 88 -10.86 -19.01 -10.67
C ASP A 88 -11.52 -18.23 -9.53
N ALA A 89 -11.60 -16.90 -9.68
CA ALA A 89 -12.55 -16.11 -8.91
C ALA A 89 -13.93 -16.22 -9.57
N VAL A 90 -14.99 -16.38 -8.77
CA VAL A 90 -16.36 -16.65 -9.23
C VAL A 90 -17.37 -15.75 -8.51
N THR A 91 -18.36 -15.26 -9.24
CA THR A 91 -19.54 -14.61 -8.69
C THR A 91 -20.77 -14.89 -9.55
N SER A 92 -21.96 -14.74 -8.98
CA SER A 92 -23.23 -14.87 -9.71
C SER A 92 -24.01 -13.57 -9.66
N VAL A 93 -24.66 -13.21 -10.76
CA VAL A 93 -25.33 -11.92 -10.93
C VAL A 93 -26.70 -12.07 -11.56
N GLU A 94 -27.65 -11.27 -11.08
CA GLU A 94 -28.98 -11.16 -11.68
C GLU A 94 -28.96 -10.13 -12.82
N VAL A 95 -29.64 -10.44 -13.91
CA VAL A 95 -29.67 -9.63 -15.13
C VAL A 95 -31.12 -9.26 -15.43
N GLU A 96 -31.48 -8.00 -15.13
CA GLU A 96 -32.84 -7.48 -15.34
C GLU A 96 -33.33 -7.55 -16.79
N ARG A 97 -32.45 -7.39 -17.77
CA ARG A 97 -32.77 -7.43 -19.20
C ARG A 97 -31.91 -8.48 -19.91
N PRO A 98 -32.35 -9.75 -20.01
CA PRO A 98 -31.62 -10.76 -20.77
C PRO A 98 -31.41 -10.37 -22.25
N GLY A 99 -30.36 -10.91 -22.86
CA GLY A 99 -30.01 -10.72 -24.27
C GLY A 99 -28.58 -10.20 -24.47
N PRO A 100 -28.29 -9.56 -25.63
CA PRO A 100 -26.94 -9.15 -25.99
C PRO A 100 -26.45 -7.99 -25.11
N HIS A 101 -25.28 -8.18 -24.51
CA HIS A 101 -24.57 -7.17 -23.74
C HIS A 101 -23.17 -6.98 -24.28
N ARG A 102 -22.71 -5.74 -24.37
CA ARG A 102 -21.30 -5.46 -24.55
C ARG A 102 -20.59 -5.58 -23.20
N VAL A 103 -19.41 -6.18 -23.21
CA VAL A 103 -18.59 -6.39 -22.02
C VAL A 103 -17.37 -5.48 -22.06
N TRP A 104 -17.04 -4.89 -20.91
CA TRP A 104 -15.80 -4.15 -20.70
C TRP A 104 -15.13 -4.67 -19.44
N VAL A 105 -13.81 -4.86 -19.47
CA VAL A 105 -13.02 -5.26 -18.31
C VAL A 105 -11.96 -4.21 -18.05
N ARG A 106 -11.89 -3.69 -16.83
CA ARG A 106 -10.87 -2.71 -16.44
C ARG A 106 -9.62 -3.43 -15.94
N THR A 107 -8.53 -3.26 -16.67
CA THR A 107 -7.27 -3.98 -16.46
C THR A 107 -6.11 -3.22 -17.13
N ARG A 108 -4.91 -3.81 -17.13
CA ARG A 108 -3.70 -3.32 -17.79
C ARG A 108 -2.74 -4.47 -18.07
N ASP A 109 -1.88 -4.31 -19.07
CA ASP A 109 -0.65 -5.08 -19.16
C ASP A 109 0.37 -4.50 -18.18
N TRP A 110 0.68 -5.27 -17.15
CA TRP A 110 1.52 -4.78 -16.08
C TRP A 110 3.00 -4.71 -16.41
N VAL A 111 3.49 -5.43 -17.43
CA VAL A 111 4.90 -5.34 -17.86
C VAL A 111 5.12 -4.35 -18.99
N ALA A 112 4.05 -3.82 -19.58
CA ALA A 112 4.11 -2.78 -20.61
C ALA A 112 4.99 -1.57 -20.25
N PRO A 113 5.09 -1.09 -18.99
CA PRO A 113 5.99 0.02 -18.63
C PRO A 113 7.46 -0.19 -18.97
N TRP A 114 7.90 -1.45 -19.15
CA TRP A 114 9.27 -1.80 -19.51
C TRP A 114 9.43 -2.23 -20.97
N ASN A 115 8.36 -2.17 -21.77
CA ASN A 115 8.33 -2.68 -23.15
C ASN A 115 8.88 -4.11 -23.24
N ALA A 116 8.52 -4.93 -22.24
CA ALA A 116 8.95 -6.32 -22.12
C ALA A 116 8.18 -7.21 -23.11
N GLU A 117 8.76 -8.34 -23.50
CA GLU A 117 8.10 -9.26 -24.43
C GLU A 117 7.01 -10.10 -23.72
N GLY A 118 5.79 -10.03 -24.25
CA GLY A 118 4.65 -10.84 -23.80
C GLY A 118 3.84 -10.18 -22.68
N ALA A 119 2.69 -10.79 -22.39
CA ALA A 119 1.75 -10.34 -21.37
C ALA A 119 1.59 -11.45 -20.32
N PRO A 120 2.39 -11.44 -19.24
CA PRO A 120 2.33 -12.46 -18.21
C PRO A 120 1.07 -12.34 -17.37
N GLY A 121 0.42 -11.18 -17.26
CA GLY A 121 -0.83 -11.02 -16.48
C GLY A 121 -2.12 -11.36 -17.24
N ARG A 122 -2.08 -12.23 -18.25
CA ARG A 122 -3.25 -12.52 -19.08
C ARG A 122 -4.26 -13.45 -18.38
N PHE A 123 -5.55 -13.18 -18.59
CA PHE A 123 -6.64 -13.98 -18.04
C PHE A 123 -7.85 -13.94 -18.98
N ASP A 124 -8.71 -14.95 -18.88
CA ASP A 124 -9.98 -14.99 -19.60
C ASP A 124 -11.13 -14.62 -18.67
N LEU A 125 -12.13 -13.93 -19.23
CA LEU A 125 -13.44 -13.78 -18.61
C LEU A 125 -14.35 -14.89 -19.13
N ILE A 126 -14.97 -15.64 -18.24
CA ILE A 126 -15.92 -16.71 -18.59
C ILE A 126 -17.31 -16.32 -18.10
N VAL A 127 -18.30 -16.42 -18.98
CA VAL A 127 -19.71 -16.11 -18.70
C VAL A 127 -20.54 -17.37 -18.96
N ASP A 128 -21.22 -17.88 -17.94
CA ASP A 128 -22.01 -19.12 -18.00
C ASP A 128 -21.23 -20.31 -18.60
N GLY A 129 -19.96 -20.42 -18.22
CA GLY A 129 -19.05 -21.47 -18.71
C GLY A 129 -18.51 -21.26 -20.13
N ILE A 130 -18.83 -20.14 -20.77
CA ILE A 130 -18.35 -19.79 -22.11
C ILE A 130 -17.30 -18.67 -22.00
N PRO A 131 -16.03 -18.90 -22.39
CA PRO A 131 -15.02 -17.86 -22.46
C PRO A 131 -15.41 -16.76 -23.45
N VAL A 132 -15.24 -15.52 -23.04
CA VAL A 132 -15.30 -14.35 -23.93
C VAL A 132 -14.14 -14.41 -24.93
N GLU A 133 -14.34 -13.93 -26.16
CA GLU A 133 -13.34 -14.04 -27.24
C GLU A 133 -12.03 -13.29 -26.90
N THR A 134 -12.13 -12.16 -26.21
CA THR A 134 -10.99 -11.35 -25.80
C THR A 134 -10.29 -11.96 -24.58
N THR A 135 -8.98 -12.18 -24.68
CA THR A 135 -8.10 -12.40 -23.53
C THR A 135 -7.60 -11.06 -22.98
N PHE A 136 -7.79 -10.83 -21.69
CA PHE A 136 -7.55 -9.57 -21.01
C PHE A 136 -6.16 -9.47 -20.39
N GLY A 137 -5.76 -8.26 -19.96
CA GLY A 137 -4.46 -8.00 -19.33
C GLY A 137 -3.30 -7.96 -20.33
N THR A 138 -3.59 -7.68 -21.59
CA THR A 138 -2.65 -7.77 -22.73
C THR A 138 -2.39 -6.42 -23.41
N GLU A 139 -3.11 -5.38 -23.04
CA GLU A 139 -3.03 -4.05 -23.63
C GLU A 139 -2.69 -3.00 -22.57
N GLY A 140 -2.00 -1.93 -22.98
CA GLY A 140 -1.84 -0.67 -22.26
C GLY A 140 -1.00 -0.71 -20.99
N ASP A 141 -0.18 0.33 -20.78
CA ASP A 141 0.52 0.53 -19.52
C ASP A 141 -0.43 1.04 -18.43
N ALA A 142 -1.26 2.04 -18.69
CA ALA A 142 -2.21 2.57 -17.73
C ALA A 142 -3.43 1.65 -17.56
N TRP A 143 -4.09 1.74 -16.41
CA TRP A 143 -5.39 1.11 -16.21
C TRP A 143 -6.45 1.74 -17.11
N HIS A 144 -7.16 0.90 -17.88
CA HIS A 144 -8.19 1.31 -18.83
C HIS A 144 -9.20 0.19 -19.07
N TRP A 145 -10.27 0.49 -19.80
CA TRP A 145 -11.28 -0.49 -20.19
C TRP A 145 -10.90 -1.21 -21.49
N GLN A 146 -10.72 -2.52 -21.41
CA GLN A 146 -10.56 -3.42 -22.56
C GLN A 146 -11.92 -3.95 -23.01
N ASP A 147 -12.14 -3.99 -24.33
CA ASP A 147 -13.40 -4.41 -24.95
C ASP A 147 -13.48 -5.94 -25.05
N GLY A 148 -14.47 -6.52 -24.36
CA GLY A 148 -14.77 -7.95 -24.42
C GLY A 148 -15.68 -8.35 -25.57
N GLY A 149 -16.14 -7.40 -26.38
CA GLY A 149 -17.13 -7.68 -27.42
C GLY A 149 -18.52 -7.91 -26.85
N ILE A 150 -19.34 -8.72 -27.52
CA ILE A 150 -20.75 -8.93 -27.18
C ILE A 150 -20.95 -10.36 -26.69
N VAL A 151 -21.61 -10.51 -25.55
CA VAL A 151 -22.05 -11.78 -24.96
C VAL A 151 -23.56 -11.83 -24.86
N GLU A 152 -24.13 -13.03 -24.83
CA GLU A 152 -25.55 -13.23 -24.54
C GLU A 152 -25.72 -13.54 -23.06
N LEU A 153 -26.51 -12.73 -22.34
CA LEU A 153 -26.80 -12.96 -20.93
C LEU A 153 -28.21 -13.51 -20.73
N GLY A 154 -28.34 -14.50 -19.85
CA GLY A 154 -29.62 -14.97 -19.33
C GLY A 154 -30.24 -13.99 -18.33
N SER A 155 -31.23 -14.45 -17.55
CA SER A 155 -31.74 -13.69 -16.38
C SER A 155 -30.80 -13.75 -15.18
N THR A 156 -29.89 -14.72 -15.18
CA THR A 156 -28.80 -14.92 -14.24
C THR A 156 -27.55 -15.22 -15.05
N ALA A 157 -26.38 -14.81 -14.57
CA ALA A 157 -25.11 -15.20 -15.18
C ALA A 157 -24.09 -15.56 -14.09
N GLU A 158 -23.34 -16.64 -14.30
CA GLU A 158 -22.12 -16.93 -13.56
C GLU A 158 -20.93 -16.29 -14.26
N ILE A 159 -20.15 -15.50 -13.51
CA ILE A 159 -18.99 -14.77 -14.02
C ILE A 159 -17.73 -15.33 -13.37
N ARG A 160 -16.73 -15.70 -14.18
CA ARG A 160 -15.44 -16.20 -13.70
C ARG A 160 -14.25 -15.46 -14.28
N LEU A 161 -13.24 -15.25 -13.45
CA LEU A 161 -11.91 -14.80 -13.87
C LEU A 161 -10.97 -16.01 -13.87
N HIS A 162 -10.53 -16.41 -15.06
CA HIS A 162 -9.66 -17.56 -15.25
C HIS A 162 -8.23 -17.11 -15.55
N ASP A 163 -7.32 -17.31 -14.59
CA ASP A 163 -5.90 -17.02 -14.77
C ASP A 163 -5.28 -17.99 -15.78
N LEU A 164 -4.51 -17.47 -16.74
CA LEU A 164 -3.87 -18.27 -17.78
C LEU A 164 -2.37 -18.49 -17.55
N THR A 165 -1.78 -17.86 -16.53
CA THR A 165 -0.32 -17.77 -16.43
C THR A 165 0.26 -17.99 -15.04
N GLY A 166 -0.47 -17.60 -13.98
CA GLY A 166 0.09 -17.52 -12.64
C GLY A 166 0.97 -16.30 -12.38
N PHE A 167 0.92 -15.25 -13.21
CA PHE A 167 1.80 -14.09 -13.12
C PHE A 167 1.08 -12.74 -13.12
N GLU A 168 0.44 -12.44 -11.98
CA GLU A 168 -0.03 -11.10 -11.63
C GLU A 168 -1.07 -10.52 -12.60
N GLY A 169 -1.95 -11.38 -13.14
CA GLY A 169 -3.14 -10.93 -13.85
C GLY A 169 -4.01 -10.04 -12.97
N ARG A 170 -4.61 -9.00 -13.56
CA ARG A 170 -5.26 -7.91 -12.81
C ARG A 170 -6.66 -7.66 -13.30
N CYS A 171 -7.63 -7.68 -12.40
CA CYS A 171 -8.99 -7.29 -12.73
C CYS A 171 -9.50 -6.33 -11.66
N ASP A 172 -9.85 -5.12 -12.10
CA ASP A 172 -10.43 -4.10 -11.24
C ASP A 172 -11.96 -4.18 -11.27
N ALA A 173 -12.55 -4.09 -12.45
CA ALA A 173 -14.01 -4.13 -12.60
C ALA A 173 -14.44 -4.72 -13.94
N ILE A 174 -15.68 -5.21 -13.99
CA ILE A 174 -16.32 -5.74 -15.19
C ILE A 174 -17.65 -5.03 -15.39
N LEU A 175 -17.94 -4.61 -16.60
CA LEU A 175 -19.18 -3.95 -16.96
C LEU A 175 -19.86 -4.66 -18.13
N PHE A 176 -21.14 -5.00 -17.93
CA PHE A 176 -22.03 -5.47 -18.97
C PHE A 176 -23.07 -4.38 -19.27
N THR A 177 -23.33 -4.10 -20.55
CA THR A 177 -24.32 -3.09 -20.94
C THR A 177 -25.15 -3.52 -22.15
N SER A 178 -26.47 -3.34 -22.06
CA SER A 178 -27.39 -3.58 -23.17
C SER A 178 -27.40 -2.44 -24.19
N ASP A 179 -26.81 -1.27 -23.89
CA ASP A 179 -26.48 -0.27 -24.92
C ASP A 179 -25.11 -0.61 -25.51
N LEU A 180 -25.12 -1.33 -26.63
CA LEU A 180 -23.90 -1.83 -27.30
C LEU A 180 -22.93 -0.72 -27.78
N ARG A 181 -23.34 0.55 -27.70
CA ARG A 181 -22.50 1.72 -28.03
C ARG A 181 -21.95 2.43 -26.79
N PHE A 182 -22.43 2.07 -25.60
CA PHE A 182 -21.95 2.64 -24.36
C PHE A 182 -20.47 2.31 -24.16
N LYS A 183 -19.73 3.32 -23.72
CA LYS A 183 -18.36 3.19 -23.25
C LYS A 183 -18.30 3.70 -21.82
N PRO A 184 -17.70 2.93 -20.90
CA PRO A 184 -17.47 3.43 -19.54
C PRO A 184 -16.54 4.66 -19.54
N PRO A 185 -16.66 5.53 -18.52
CA PRO A 185 -15.77 6.67 -18.37
C PRO A 185 -14.34 6.22 -18.00
N GLU A 186 -13.35 6.90 -18.55
CA GLU A 186 -11.92 6.72 -18.25
C GLU A 186 -11.38 7.78 -17.29
N ASN A 187 -12.00 8.97 -17.26
CA ASN A 187 -11.57 10.02 -16.35
C ASN A 187 -11.81 9.57 -14.89
N PRO A 188 -10.83 9.69 -13.97
CA PRO A 188 -10.95 9.20 -12.60
C PRO A 188 -12.15 9.76 -11.82
N ASP A 189 -12.45 11.05 -11.94
CA ASP A 189 -13.56 11.68 -11.21
C ASP A 189 -14.92 11.22 -11.76
N GLU A 190 -15.03 11.13 -13.09
CA GLU A 190 -16.22 10.61 -13.77
C GLU A 190 -16.43 9.13 -13.46
N LEU A 191 -15.35 8.33 -13.44
CA LEU A 191 -15.37 6.91 -13.09
C LEU A 191 -15.78 6.71 -11.63
N ALA A 192 -15.23 7.48 -10.69
CA ALA A 192 -15.62 7.41 -9.28
C ALA A 192 -17.11 7.77 -9.10
N SER A 193 -17.61 8.79 -9.82
CA SER A 193 -19.03 9.15 -9.80
C SER A 193 -19.91 8.06 -10.42
N PHE A 194 -19.46 7.47 -11.53
CA PHE A 194 -20.16 6.39 -12.21
C PHE A 194 -20.25 5.15 -11.32
N ARG A 195 -19.15 4.72 -10.72
CA ARG A 195 -19.07 3.60 -9.76
C ARG A 195 -20.09 3.74 -8.64
N ARG A 196 -20.09 4.88 -7.94
CA ARG A 196 -21.03 5.13 -6.85
C ARG A 196 -22.49 5.00 -7.31
N LYS A 197 -22.83 5.55 -8.47
CA LYS A 197 -24.18 5.45 -9.04
C LYS A 197 -24.53 4.01 -9.41
N ALA A 198 -23.62 3.29 -10.06
CA ALA A 198 -23.82 1.92 -10.51
C ALA A 198 -23.99 0.94 -9.34
N MET A 199 -23.26 1.14 -8.25
CA MET A 199 -23.34 0.33 -7.04
C MET A 199 -24.49 0.72 -6.10
N GLY A 200 -25.26 1.77 -6.43
CA GLY A 200 -26.38 2.24 -5.61
C GLY A 200 -25.93 2.78 -4.24
N PHE A 201 -24.68 3.24 -4.12
CA PHE A 201 -24.18 3.78 -2.85
C PHE A 201 -24.85 5.13 -2.54
N ALA A 202 -25.15 5.35 -1.27
CA ALA A 202 -25.57 6.66 -0.79
C ALA A 202 -24.44 7.69 -1.01
N GLU A 203 -24.80 8.93 -1.34
CA GLU A 203 -23.80 10.00 -1.47
C GLU A 203 -23.07 10.28 -0.15
N ALA A 204 -23.77 10.17 0.98
CA ALA A 204 -23.21 10.40 2.31
C ALA A 204 -22.75 9.07 2.95
N PRO A 205 -21.56 9.04 3.59
CA PRO A 205 -21.09 7.90 4.35
C PRO A 205 -21.96 7.63 5.59
N VAL A 206 -22.02 6.37 6.02
CA VAL A 206 -22.77 5.95 7.22
C VAL A 206 -21.96 6.28 8.47
N SER A 207 -22.55 6.95 9.47
CA SER A 207 -21.84 7.21 10.73
C SER A 207 -21.49 5.90 11.45
N ALA A 208 -20.22 5.76 11.83
CA ALA A 208 -19.68 4.69 12.67
C ALA A 208 -19.50 5.14 14.14
N GLY A 209 -19.94 6.36 14.47
CA GLY A 209 -19.88 6.94 15.81
C GLY A 209 -18.68 7.85 16.06
N ALA A 210 -18.66 8.39 17.28
CA ALA A 210 -17.61 9.28 17.79
C ALA A 210 -16.70 8.56 18.79
N PHE A 211 -15.42 8.93 18.78
CA PHE A 211 -14.33 8.31 19.54
C PHE A 211 -13.41 9.39 20.13
N ASP A 212 -12.80 9.10 21.27
CA ASP A 212 -11.85 10.03 21.91
C ASP A 212 -10.53 10.07 21.12
N LEU A 213 -10.15 8.92 20.55
CA LEU A 213 -8.99 8.76 19.67
C LEU A 213 -9.35 7.91 18.44
N VAL A 214 -9.08 8.45 17.24
CA VAL A 214 -9.15 7.71 15.98
C VAL A 214 -7.73 7.43 15.47
N VAL A 215 -7.35 6.16 15.44
CA VAL A 215 -6.05 5.69 14.95
C VAL A 215 -6.19 5.19 13.53
N VAL A 216 -5.40 5.74 12.60
CA VAL A 216 -5.37 5.30 11.20
C VAL A 216 -4.03 4.59 10.92
N GLY A 217 -4.10 3.30 10.62
CA GLY A 217 -2.95 2.43 10.36
C GLY A 217 -2.73 1.38 11.46
N GLY A 218 -3.05 0.12 11.18
CA GLY A 218 -2.87 -1.04 12.07
C GLY A 218 -1.44 -1.59 12.12
N GLY A 219 -0.41 -0.75 11.92
CA GLY A 219 0.99 -1.13 12.12
C GLY A 219 1.33 -1.42 13.59
N MET A 220 2.59 -1.73 13.89
CA MET A 220 3.04 -1.85 15.30
C MET A 220 2.78 -0.56 16.09
N ALA A 221 3.00 0.62 15.46
CA ALA A 221 2.71 1.91 16.06
C ALA A 221 1.21 2.07 16.40
N GLY A 222 0.33 2.04 15.39
CA GLY A 222 -1.11 2.25 15.63
C GLY A 222 -1.76 1.18 16.50
N THR A 223 -1.35 -0.08 16.38
CA THR A 223 -1.86 -1.16 17.28
C THR A 223 -1.45 -0.92 18.72
N SER A 224 -0.18 -0.55 18.97
CA SER A 224 0.29 -0.26 20.33
C SER A 224 -0.39 0.97 20.91
N ALA A 225 -0.60 2.02 20.10
CA ALA A 225 -1.33 3.22 20.50
C ALA A 225 -2.77 2.92 20.87
N ALA A 226 -3.48 2.16 20.03
CA ALA A 226 -4.89 1.85 20.22
C ALA A 226 -5.11 1.01 21.48
N VAL A 227 -4.31 -0.04 21.68
CA VAL A 227 -4.37 -0.88 22.89
C VAL A 227 -4.03 -0.06 24.14
N THR A 228 -2.99 0.76 24.09
CA THR A 228 -2.58 1.58 25.23
C THR A 228 -3.65 2.61 25.62
N ALA A 229 -4.18 3.35 24.64
CA ALA A 229 -5.24 4.33 24.87
C ALA A 229 -6.51 3.68 25.43
N ALA A 230 -6.95 2.54 24.86
CA ALA A 230 -8.12 1.81 25.34
C ALA A 230 -7.94 1.34 26.80
N ARG A 231 -6.78 0.79 27.15
CA ARG A 231 -6.46 0.40 28.54
C ARG A 231 -6.43 1.56 29.53
N LEU A 232 -6.20 2.78 29.03
CA LEU A 232 -6.25 4.01 29.81
C LEU A 232 -7.65 4.64 29.84
N GLY A 233 -8.65 3.97 29.29
CA GLY A 233 -10.07 4.33 29.39
C GLY A 233 -10.59 5.20 28.25
N LEU A 234 -9.83 5.37 27.16
CA LEU A 234 -10.30 6.09 25.97
C LEU A 234 -11.15 5.16 25.10
N LYS A 235 -12.20 5.70 24.52
CA LYS A 235 -12.94 5.06 23.44
C LYS A 235 -12.17 5.25 22.13
N VAL A 236 -11.64 4.16 21.58
CA VAL A 236 -10.72 4.18 20.44
C VAL A 236 -11.34 3.53 19.21
N ALA A 237 -11.14 4.15 18.04
CA ALA A 237 -11.31 3.52 16.74
C ALA A 237 -9.94 3.20 16.14
N LEU A 238 -9.69 1.95 15.74
CA LEU A 238 -8.51 1.58 14.96
C LEU A 238 -8.94 1.19 13.54
N VAL A 239 -8.56 2.02 12.58
CA VAL A 239 -8.82 1.83 11.15
C VAL A 239 -7.59 1.19 10.50
N GLN A 240 -7.79 0.04 9.87
CA GLN A 240 -6.75 -0.70 9.17
C GLN A 240 -7.28 -1.22 7.84
N ASP A 241 -6.52 -1.00 6.78
CA ASP A 241 -6.91 -1.31 5.39
C ASP A 241 -6.78 -2.79 5.00
N ARG A 242 -6.41 -3.65 5.95
CA ARG A 242 -6.12 -5.08 5.76
C ARG A 242 -6.76 -5.91 6.87
N PRO A 243 -6.88 -7.23 6.70
CA PRO A 243 -7.52 -8.10 7.70
C PRO A 243 -6.60 -8.42 8.89
N VAL A 244 -5.33 -8.00 8.84
CA VAL A 244 -4.32 -8.26 9.86
C VAL A 244 -3.67 -6.98 10.39
N LEU A 245 -3.11 -7.08 11.60
CA LEU A 245 -2.35 -6.02 12.28
C LEU A 245 -0.84 -6.31 12.20
N GLY A 246 -0.02 -5.30 12.52
CA GLY A 246 1.44 -5.39 12.61
C GLY A 246 2.19 -4.74 11.43
N GLY A 247 1.50 -4.27 10.39
CA GLY A 247 2.12 -3.58 9.26
C GLY A 247 3.16 -4.46 8.55
N ASN A 248 4.38 -3.97 8.37
CA ASN A 248 5.47 -4.77 7.76
C ASN A 248 5.84 -6.03 8.57
N SER A 249 5.42 -6.13 9.84
CA SER A 249 5.61 -7.32 10.68
C SER A 249 4.41 -8.28 10.70
N SER A 250 3.45 -8.11 9.80
CA SER A 250 2.38 -9.07 9.57
C SER A 250 2.85 -10.25 8.71
N SER A 251 2.02 -11.29 8.63
CA SER A 251 2.26 -12.43 7.74
C SER A 251 2.19 -12.11 6.25
N GLU A 252 1.73 -10.92 5.86
CA GLU A 252 1.62 -10.48 4.46
C GLU A 252 2.93 -9.90 3.91
N VAL A 253 3.74 -9.27 4.77
CA VAL A 253 5.01 -8.60 4.38
C VAL A 253 6.23 -9.33 4.97
N ARG A 254 6.08 -9.94 6.15
CA ARG A 254 7.05 -10.85 6.79
C ARG A 254 8.42 -10.25 7.10
N VAL A 255 8.46 -9.02 7.58
CA VAL A 255 9.66 -8.43 8.20
C VAL A 255 9.62 -8.67 9.71
N TRP A 256 10.61 -9.38 10.24
CA TRP A 256 10.68 -9.72 11.66
C TRP A 256 10.82 -8.46 12.53
N PRO A 257 10.02 -8.30 13.60
CA PRO A 257 10.07 -7.12 14.45
C PRO A 257 11.36 -7.06 15.28
N GLU A 258 12.33 -6.28 14.79
CA GLU A 258 13.59 -5.97 15.47
C GLU A 258 13.49 -4.72 16.36
N GLY A 259 14.59 -4.43 17.07
CA GLY A 259 14.73 -3.32 18.03
C GLY A 259 14.67 -3.80 19.50
N HIS A 260 15.09 -2.94 20.43
CA HIS A 260 15.00 -3.20 21.86
C HIS A 260 14.22 -2.08 22.55
N VAL A 261 13.18 -2.48 23.26
CA VAL A 261 12.35 -1.63 24.11
C VAL A 261 12.62 -1.97 25.59
N ASN A 262 11.85 -1.43 26.53
CA ASN A 262 12.04 -1.64 27.97
C ASN A 262 13.45 -1.25 28.46
N GLN A 263 13.98 -0.14 27.93
CA GLN A 263 15.33 0.34 28.22
C GLN A 263 15.35 1.34 29.39
N MET A 264 16.48 1.47 30.09
CA MET A 264 16.66 2.50 31.12
C MET A 264 16.82 3.89 30.48
N PRO A 265 16.18 4.95 31.03
CA PRO A 265 15.60 5.01 32.37
C PRO A 265 14.12 4.59 32.49
N TRP A 266 13.44 4.28 31.39
CA TRP A 266 12.01 3.95 31.35
C TRP A 266 11.74 2.48 31.02
N PRO A 267 12.00 1.53 31.95
CA PRO A 267 11.98 0.09 31.66
C PRO A 267 10.58 -0.48 31.36
N ARG A 268 9.52 0.32 31.49
CA ARG A 268 8.14 -0.07 31.19
C ARG A 268 7.68 0.37 29.79
N VAL A 269 8.42 1.26 29.13
CA VAL A 269 8.10 1.71 27.77
C VAL A 269 8.40 0.57 26.81
N GLY A 270 7.36 0.00 26.23
CA GLY A 270 7.41 -1.17 25.36
C GLY A 270 6.73 -2.42 25.89
N ASP A 271 6.10 -2.36 27.07
CA ASP A 271 5.35 -3.51 27.61
C ASP A 271 4.27 -3.97 26.61
N VAL A 272 3.51 -3.04 26.05
CA VAL A 272 2.45 -3.36 25.06
C VAL A 272 3.08 -3.88 23.77
N VAL A 273 4.23 -3.32 23.36
CA VAL A 273 4.97 -3.81 22.19
C VAL A 273 5.37 -5.28 22.39
N MET A 274 5.89 -5.64 23.57
CA MET A 274 6.31 -7.00 23.88
C MET A 274 5.13 -7.97 24.06
N GLU A 275 3.95 -7.49 24.41
CA GLU A 275 2.72 -8.28 24.33
C GLU A 275 2.36 -8.60 22.87
N LEU A 276 2.49 -7.65 21.95
CA LEU A 276 2.09 -7.80 20.55
C LEU A 276 3.10 -8.60 19.70
N VAL A 277 4.40 -8.47 19.98
CA VAL A 277 5.46 -9.12 19.21
C VAL A 277 5.45 -10.64 19.46
N PRO A 278 5.62 -11.47 18.41
CA PRO A 278 5.72 -12.92 18.59
C PRO A 278 6.93 -13.32 19.44
N GLU A 279 6.79 -14.42 20.19
CA GLU A 279 7.92 -14.97 20.94
C GLU A 279 9.05 -15.40 19.99
N ARG A 280 10.29 -15.01 20.34
CA ARG A 280 11.45 -15.31 19.51
C ARG A 280 11.82 -16.79 19.61
N ARG A 281 11.88 -17.44 18.45
CA ARG A 281 12.21 -18.85 18.21
C ARG A 281 13.40 -18.95 17.24
N ALA A 282 13.87 -20.17 16.98
CA ALA A 282 15.01 -20.40 16.08
C ALA A 282 14.75 -19.96 14.62
N ASP A 283 13.50 -20.00 14.19
CA ASP A 283 13.01 -19.60 12.87
C ASP A 283 12.54 -18.14 12.82
N SER A 284 12.75 -17.35 13.88
CA SER A 284 12.34 -15.94 13.92
C SER A 284 13.23 -15.04 13.08
N SER A 285 12.90 -14.96 11.79
CA SER A 285 13.58 -14.13 10.81
C SER A 285 12.64 -13.68 9.69
N ASN A 286 13.13 -12.79 8.84
CA ASN A 286 12.40 -12.30 7.67
C ASN A 286 12.03 -13.42 6.70
N ALA A 287 10.93 -13.22 5.97
CA ALA A 287 10.49 -14.10 4.88
C ALA A 287 10.27 -15.56 5.31
N GLN A 288 9.96 -15.81 6.58
CA GLN A 288 9.65 -17.16 7.07
C GLN A 288 8.17 -17.50 6.88
N SER A 289 7.70 -18.62 7.43
CA SER A 289 6.28 -19.01 7.37
C SER A 289 5.38 -17.97 8.04
N ALA A 290 4.14 -17.82 7.54
CA ALA A 290 3.15 -16.88 8.09
C ALA A 290 2.96 -17.02 9.61
N SER A 291 2.98 -18.26 10.13
CA SER A 291 2.84 -18.59 11.55
C SER A 291 3.97 -18.07 12.45
N VAL A 292 5.12 -17.68 11.88
CA VAL A 292 6.21 -17.05 12.64
C VAL A 292 5.81 -15.64 13.09
N PHE A 293 4.98 -14.95 12.30
CA PHE A 293 4.57 -13.57 12.54
C PHE A 293 3.39 -13.44 13.49
N ASP A 294 2.66 -14.52 13.76
CA ASP A 294 1.59 -14.61 14.77
C ASP A 294 0.60 -13.43 14.72
N ASP A 295 -0.15 -13.33 13.62
CA ASP A 295 -1.15 -12.28 13.44
C ASP A 295 -2.35 -12.46 14.38
N ALA A 296 -2.66 -13.71 14.74
CA ALA A 296 -3.73 -14.06 15.68
C ALA A 296 -3.49 -13.39 17.04
N ARG A 297 -2.26 -13.47 17.58
CA ARG A 297 -1.90 -12.82 18.85
C ARG A 297 -2.22 -11.33 18.87
N LYS A 298 -1.85 -10.58 17.82
CA LYS A 298 -2.09 -9.13 17.74
C LYS A 298 -3.59 -8.83 17.71
N LEU A 299 -4.35 -9.60 16.93
CA LEU A 299 -5.80 -9.46 16.83
C LEU A 299 -6.52 -9.84 18.14
N GLU A 300 -6.08 -10.90 18.82
CA GLU A 300 -6.65 -11.34 20.10
C GLU A 300 -6.46 -10.29 21.19
N ILE A 301 -5.26 -9.69 21.28
CA ILE A 301 -4.99 -8.59 22.22
C ILE A 301 -5.91 -7.41 21.89
N ALA A 302 -5.94 -6.95 20.64
CA ALA A 302 -6.74 -5.79 20.25
C ALA A 302 -8.25 -6.02 20.45
N ARG A 303 -8.77 -7.21 20.11
CA ARG A 303 -10.19 -7.57 20.34
C ARG A 303 -10.53 -7.79 21.81
N GLY A 304 -9.54 -8.02 22.66
CA GLY A 304 -9.71 -8.18 24.10
C GLY A 304 -9.97 -6.87 24.84
N GLU A 305 -9.65 -5.72 24.23
CA GLU A 305 -9.85 -4.40 24.82
C GLU A 305 -11.28 -3.91 24.62
N THR A 306 -12.01 -3.63 25.70
CA THR A 306 -13.45 -3.31 25.66
C THR A 306 -13.78 -1.98 24.99
N ASP A 307 -12.87 -1.00 25.10
CA ASP A 307 -13.06 0.35 24.57
C ASP A 307 -12.39 0.56 23.20
N LEU A 308 -11.91 -0.53 22.56
CA LEU A 308 -11.32 -0.51 21.23
C LEU A 308 -12.28 -1.08 20.19
N THR A 309 -12.68 -0.26 19.22
CA THR A 309 -13.42 -0.70 18.03
C THR A 309 -12.46 -0.88 16.85
N LEU A 310 -12.43 -2.09 16.28
CA LEU A 310 -11.62 -2.42 15.10
C LEU A 310 -12.41 -2.24 13.81
N PHE A 311 -11.89 -1.42 12.90
CA PHE A 311 -12.33 -1.31 11.52
C PHE A 311 -11.24 -1.89 10.62
N LEU A 312 -11.19 -3.23 10.54
CA LEU A 312 -10.33 -3.96 9.61
C LEU A 312 -10.91 -3.89 8.20
N ASP A 313 -10.08 -4.09 7.18
CA ASP A 313 -10.49 -4.02 5.77
C ASP A 313 -11.09 -2.65 5.39
N HIS A 314 -10.70 -1.57 6.08
CA HIS A 314 -11.17 -0.21 5.83
C HIS A 314 -9.99 0.72 5.51
N ARG A 315 -9.96 1.24 4.28
CA ARG A 315 -8.99 2.25 3.84
C ARG A 315 -9.52 3.64 4.17
N MET A 316 -8.73 4.50 4.83
CA MET A 316 -9.10 5.90 5.05
C MET A 316 -8.69 6.74 3.85
N ASN A 317 -9.64 7.44 3.24
CA ASN A 317 -9.43 8.13 1.96
C ASN A 317 -9.77 9.62 2.03
N GLU A 318 -10.53 10.07 3.04
CA GLU A 318 -10.93 11.46 3.17
C GLU A 318 -10.95 11.90 4.64
N THR A 319 -10.78 13.20 4.87
CA THR A 319 -10.84 13.82 6.20
C THR A 319 -11.56 15.16 6.14
N THR A 320 -12.26 15.53 7.21
CA THR A 320 -12.98 16.80 7.33
C THR A 320 -12.43 17.62 8.47
N LEU A 321 -12.14 18.90 8.19
CA LEU A 321 -11.61 19.84 9.17
C LEU A 321 -12.64 20.95 9.47
N ARG A 322 -12.60 21.43 10.72
CA ARG A 322 -13.27 22.65 11.17
C ARG A 322 -12.27 23.48 11.98
N ASP A 323 -12.10 24.75 11.61
CA ASP A 323 -11.19 25.67 12.29
C ASP A 323 -9.75 25.13 12.44
N GLY A 324 -9.26 24.41 11.41
CA GLY A 324 -7.93 23.80 11.40
C GLY A 324 -7.78 22.50 12.21
N ARG A 325 -8.86 22.00 12.82
CA ARG A 325 -8.89 20.73 13.57
C ARG A 325 -9.59 19.65 12.76
N ILE A 326 -9.08 18.42 12.83
CA ILE A 326 -9.76 17.27 12.23
C ILE A 326 -11.00 16.96 13.08
N THR A 327 -12.13 16.69 12.42
CA THR A 327 -13.40 16.35 13.07
C THR A 327 -13.88 14.94 12.77
N SER A 328 -13.53 14.43 11.58
CA SER A 328 -13.91 13.09 11.15
C SER A 328 -13.05 12.62 9.99
N VAL A 329 -12.95 11.30 9.83
CA VAL A 329 -12.39 10.64 8.65
C VAL A 329 -13.46 9.79 7.95
N VAL A 330 -13.33 9.61 6.64
CA VAL A 330 -14.15 8.65 5.89
C VAL A 330 -13.30 7.46 5.50
N CYS A 331 -13.82 6.27 5.81
CA CYS A 331 -13.17 5.01 5.50
C CYS A 331 -14.03 4.20 4.53
N GLN A 332 -13.41 3.59 3.53
CA GLN A 332 -14.03 2.73 2.55
C GLN A 332 -13.64 1.28 2.82
N ASP A 333 -14.64 0.42 2.94
CA ASP A 333 -14.45 -1.02 3.04
C ASP A 333 -13.89 -1.56 1.71
N VAL A 334 -12.76 -2.25 1.78
CA VAL A 334 -11.97 -2.68 0.60
C VAL A 334 -12.59 -3.88 -0.13
N ARG A 335 -13.67 -4.46 0.39
CA ARG A 335 -14.38 -5.60 -0.23
C ARG A 335 -15.72 -5.19 -0.82
N THR A 336 -16.42 -4.27 -0.15
CA THR A 336 -17.80 -3.93 -0.45
C THR A 336 -17.96 -2.51 -1.00
N GLY A 337 -16.91 -1.68 -0.94
CA GLY A 337 -16.96 -0.27 -1.34
C GLY A 337 -17.81 0.62 -0.43
N ARG A 338 -18.41 0.07 0.63
CA ARG A 338 -19.25 0.82 1.57
C ARG A 338 -18.39 1.81 2.35
N ARG A 339 -18.93 3.02 2.55
CA ARG A 339 -18.22 4.11 3.22
C ARG A 339 -18.81 4.39 4.59
N ILE A 340 -17.93 4.53 5.57
CA ILE A 340 -18.27 4.93 6.94
C ILE A 340 -17.60 6.24 7.33
N LEU A 341 -18.26 7.02 8.16
CA LEU A 341 -17.75 8.25 8.76
C LEU A 341 -17.39 7.98 10.22
N VAL A 342 -16.13 8.18 10.60
CA VAL A 342 -15.64 8.02 11.97
C VAL A 342 -15.32 9.41 12.51
N GLU A 343 -16.05 9.82 13.54
CA GLU A 343 -15.84 11.11 14.22
C GLU A 343 -14.87 10.92 15.39
N GLY A 344 -14.13 11.98 15.74
CA GLY A 344 -13.36 11.94 16.97
C GLY A 344 -12.69 13.24 17.38
N ASP A 345 -12.19 13.26 18.61
CA ASP A 345 -11.59 14.44 19.22
C ASP A 345 -10.11 14.59 18.87
N ARG A 346 -9.39 13.46 18.83
CA ARG A 346 -7.98 13.37 18.48
C ARG A 346 -7.75 12.28 17.45
N PHE A 347 -6.71 12.46 16.65
CA PHE A 347 -6.38 11.55 15.56
C PHE A 347 -4.90 11.16 15.63
N LEU A 348 -4.60 9.93 15.25
CA LEU A 348 -3.24 9.44 15.07
C LEU A 348 -3.05 8.99 13.62
N ASP A 349 -2.14 9.64 12.91
CA ASP A 349 -1.58 9.08 11.67
C ASP A 349 -0.48 8.08 12.02
N SER A 350 -0.72 6.83 11.64
CA SER A 350 0.26 5.75 11.72
C SER A 350 0.22 4.89 10.46
N THR A 351 -0.17 5.52 9.35
CA THR A 351 -0.27 4.87 8.04
C THR A 351 1.10 4.54 7.46
N GLY A 352 2.15 5.19 7.95
CA GLY A 352 3.52 5.10 7.43
C GLY A 352 3.76 5.90 6.15
N ASP A 353 2.69 6.28 5.43
CA ASP A 353 2.71 7.17 4.28
C ASP A 353 2.34 8.63 4.64
N GLY A 354 1.99 8.88 5.91
CA GLY A 354 1.48 10.17 6.38
C GLY A 354 0.18 10.58 5.67
N CYS A 355 -0.69 9.62 5.35
CA CYS A 355 -1.89 9.86 4.54
C CYS A 355 -2.89 10.78 5.23
N LEU A 356 -3.16 10.57 6.51
CA LEU A 356 -4.10 11.42 7.26
C LEU A 356 -3.55 12.84 7.40
N GLY A 357 -2.26 12.96 7.76
CA GLY A 357 -1.59 14.25 7.86
C GLY A 357 -1.60 14.99 6.52
N PHE A 358 -1.27 14.30 5.42
CA PHE A 358 -1.31 14.88 4.08
C PHE A 358 -2.71 15.38 3.71
N LEU A 359 -3.75 14.56 3.90
CA LEU A 359 -5.13 14.93 3.60
C LEU A 359 -5.65 16.06 4.50
N ALA A 360 -5.16 16.14 5.73
CA ALA A 360 -5.50 17.21 6.67
C ALA A 360 -4.75 18.53 6.42
N GLY A 361 -3.76 18.53 5.53
CA GLY A 361 -2.91 19.70 5.28
C GLY A 361 -1.81 19.91 6.32
N ALA A 362 -1.39 18.85 7.02
CA ALA A 362 -0.21 18.87 7.87
C ALA A 362 1.05 19.15 7.03
N ASP A 363 1.99 19.92 7.60
CA ASP A 363 3.29 20.14 6.97
C ASP A 363 4.05 18.80 6.88
N PHE A 364 4.69 18.53 5.74
CA PHE A 364 5.45 17.31 5.52
C PHE A 364 6.70 17.55 4.68
N GLN A 365 7.62 16.59 4.72
CA GLN A 365 8.74 16.45 3.80
C GLN A 365 8.70 15.08 3.14
N GLN A 366 9.21 15.01 1.92
CA GLN A 366 9.44 13.77 1.19
C GLN A 366 10.80 13.87 0.52
N THR A 367 11.56 12.77 0.53
CA THR A 367 12.82 12.70 -0.20
C THR A 367 12.52 12.33 -1.65
N ASP A 368 12.91 13.18 -2.60
CA ASP A 368 12.55 12.98 -4.01
C ASP A 368 13.39 11.90 -4.71
N THR A 369 14.69 11.81 -4.37
CA THR A 369 15.67 10.89 -5.00
C THR A 369 16.63 10.33 -3.95
N GLY A 370 17.13 9.12 -4.16
CA GLY A 370 18.04 8.43 -3.25
C GLY A 370 17.38 8.02 -1.92
N HIS A 371 16.05 7.91 -1.90
CA HIS A 371 15.34 7.45 -0.71
C HIS A 371 15.36 5.92 -0.62
N MET A 372 14.99 5.39 0.54
CA MET A 372 14.98 3.94 0.73
C MET A 372 13.88 3.29 -0.10
N GLY A 373 14.25 2.30 -0.93
CA GLY A 373 13.32 1.56 -1.76
C GLY A 373 12.31 0.74 -0.95
N SER A 374 11.27 0.26 -1.64
CA SER A 374 10.28 -0.65 -1.06
C SER A 374 10.66 -2.10 -1.32
N SER A 375 10.46 -2.96 -0.32
CA SER A 375 10.90 -4.36 -0.40
C SER A 375 9.78 -5.35 -0.71
N ASN A 376 10.09 -6.39 -1.48
CA ASN A 376 9.23 -7.56 -1.65
C ASN A 376 10.04 -8.82 -1.33
N LEU A 377 9.76 -9.41 -0.18
CA LEU A 377 10.45 -10.59 0.32
C LEU A 377 9.89 -11.85 -0.34
N TRP A 378 10.70 -12.91 -0.43
CA TRP A 378 10.28 -14.16 -1.03
C TRP A 378 11.10 -15.36 -0.54
N ASN A 379 10.50 -16.54 -0.59
CA ASN A 379 11.14 -17.79 -0.20
C ASN A 379 10.75 -18.96 -1.10
N ILE A 380 11.53 -20.04 -1.00
CA ILE A 380 11.28 -21.31 -1.68
C ILE A 380 11.08 -22.44 -0.66
N LYS A 381 10.44 -23.53 -1.08
CA LYS A 381 10.33 -24.77 -0.28
C LYS A 381 10.62 -26.01 -1.13
N CYS A 382 11.14 -27.07 -0.51
CA CYS A 382 11.17 -28.39 -1.18
C CYS A 382 9.75 -28.97 -1.23
N LEU A 383 9.47 -29.70 -2.31
CA LEU A 383 8.31 -30.58 -2.43
C LEU A 383 8.64 -32.04 -2.07
N CYS A 384 9.92 -32.33 -1.88
CA CYS A 384 10.43 -33.59 -1.37
C CYS A 384 10.24 -33.63 0.14
N GLU A 385 9.35 -34.48 0.64
CA GLU A 385 9.42 -34.93 2.02
C GLU A 385 10.35 -36.15 2.08
N ASP A 386 11.21 -36.20 3.09
CA ASP A 386 12.25 -37.16 3.45
C ASP A 386 12.64 -38.31 2.47
N GLU A 387 13.96 -38.39 2.24
CA GLU A 387 14.78 -39.51 1.71
C GLU A 387 15.32 -39.45 0.26
N GLU A 388 16.36 -40.26 0.04
CA GLU A 388 17.52 -40.07 -0.83
C GLU A 388 17.29 -39.63 -2.30
N PRO A 389 18.29 -39.01 -2.96
CA PRO A 389 18.19 -38.34 -4.28
C PRO A 389 17.80 -39.19 -5.52
N LEU A 390 17.28 -40.40 -5.34
CA LEU A 390 16.85 -41.32 -6.40
C LEU A 390 15.51 -42.01 -6.08
N SER A 391 14.72 -41.46 -5.15
CA SER A 391 13.36 -41.96 -4.87
C SER A 391 12.35 -41.48 -5.93
N SER A 392 11.32 -42.29 -6.20
CA SER A 392 10.21 -41.92 -7.08
C SER A 392 9.45 -40.67 -6.61
N GLU A 393 9.51 -40.36 -5.32
CA GLU A 393 8.91 -39.17 -4.72
C GLU A 393 9.68 -37.91 -5.10
N LEU A 394 11.01 -37.97 -5.15
CA LEU A 394 11.82 -36.85 -5.61
C LEU A 394 11.60 -36.58 -7.11
N GLU A 395 11.47 -37.62 -7.94
CA GLU A 395 11.14 -37.46 -9.37
C GLU A 395 9.78 -36.75 -9.53
N ALA A 396 8.74 -37.22 -8.85
CA ALA A 396 7.43 -36.59 -8.85
C ALA A 396 7.47 -35.14 -8.30
N ALA A 397 8.25 -34.90 -7.24
CA ALA A 397 8.45 -33.57 -6.69
C ALA A 397 9.16 -32.63 -7.68
N CYS A 398 10.13 -33.13 -8.45
CA CYS A 398 10.80 -32.36 -9.50
C CYS A 398 9.82 -31.98 -10.62
N GLU A 399 9.00 -32.93 -11.07
CA GLU A 399 7.95 -32.69 -12.07
C GLU A 399 6.90 -31.67 -11.56
N ALA A 400 6.51 -31.76 -10.29
CA ALA A 400 5.58 -30.81 -9.68
C ALA A 400 6.20 -29.42 -9.43
N ALA A 401 7.53 -29.32 -9.36
CA ALA A 401 8.26 -28.09 -9.08
C ALA A 401 8.75 -27.35 -10.35
N ILE A 402 8.23 -27.71 -11.53
CA ILE A 402 8.54 -27.02 -12.79
C ILE A 402 8.16 -25.54 -12.68
N PHE A 403 9.01 -24.67 -13.22
CA PHE A 403 8.76 -23.23 -13.29
C PHE A 403 8.89 -22.77 -14.74
N PRO A 404 7.93 -22.02 -15.30
CA PRO A 404 8.00 -21.56 -16.68
C PRO A 404 9.11 -20.53 -16.90
N ARG A 405 9.64 -20.45 -18.13
CA ARG A 405 10.57 -19.39 -18.53
C ARG A 405 9.89 -18.02 -18.47
N CYS A 406 10.63 -16.99 -18.04
CA CYS A 406 10.09 -15.65 -17.81
C CYS A 406 10.83 -14.59 -18.67
N PRO A 407 10.64 -14.56 -20.00
CA PRO A 407 11.35 -13.63 -20.89
C PRO A 407 11.01 -12.14 -20.66
N TRP A 408 9.87 -11.84 -20.02
CA TRP A 408 9.43 -10.50 -19.64
C TRP A 408 10.07 -9.98 -18.34
N ALA A 409 10.63 -10.89 -17.54
CA ALA A 409 11.27 -10.58 -16.27
C ALA A 409 12.64 -9.93 -16.48
N VAL A 410 13.29 -9.51 -15.40
CA VAL A 410 14.67 -9.02 -15.50
C VAL A 410 15.59 -10.17 -15.90
N ASP A 411 16.28 -10.08 -17.03
CA ASP A 411 17.20 -11.14 -17.44
C ASP A 411 18.43 -11.16 -16.53
N LEU A 412 18.46 -12.16 -15.64
CA LEU A 412 19.53 -12.40 -14.70
C LEU A 412 20.37 -13.63 -15.04
N ALA A 413 20.17 -14.27 -16.20
CA ALA A 413 20.85 -15.52 -16.58
C ALA A 413 22.38 -15.43 -16.42
N GLU A 414 22.99 -14.33 -16.83
CA GLU A 414 24.45 -14.09 -16.73
C GLU A 414 24.81 -12.92 -15.81
N ARG A 415 23.84 -12.39 -15.04
CA ARG A 415 24.05 -11.22 -14.15
C ARG A 415 24.14 -11.62 -12.67
N PRO A 416 24.94 -10.92 -11.85
CA PRO A 416 25.01 -11.23 -10.44
C PRO A 416 23.72 -10.83 -9.72
N PHE A 417 23.35 -11.58 -8.68
CA PHE A 417 22.36 -11.19 -7.67
C PHE A 417 22.62 -11.95 -6.37
N PRO A 418 22.12 -11.49 -5.21
CA PRO A 418 22.43 -12.10 -3.93
C PRO A 418 22.08 -13.59 -3.85
N GLY A 419 20.92 -14.05 -4.35
CA GLY A 419 20.53 -15.47 -4.31
C GLY A 419 21.49 -16.45 -4.99
N ARG A 420 22.42 -15.98 -5.85
CA ARG A 420 23.51 -16.81 -6.42
C ARG A 420 24.71 -16.95 -5.49
N THR A 421 24.99 -15.94 -4.66
CA THR A 421 26.25 -15.75 -3.92
C THR A 421 26.08 -15.75 -2.40
N ARG A 422 24.88 -15.43 -1.92
CA ARG A 422 24.41 -15.32 -0.53
C ARG A 422 23.15 -16.16 -0.39
N GLY A 423 23.28 -17.33 0.22
CA GLY A 423 22.19 -18.28 0.44
C GLY A 423 22.79 -19.65 0.78
N ALA A 424 22.06 -20.46 1.54
CA ALA A 424 22.49 -21.81 1.85
C ALA A 424 22.74 -22.58 0.53
N THR A 425 23.97 -23.03 0.32
CA THR A 425 24.35 -23.88 -0.82
C THR A 425 23.81 -25.31 -0.70
N SER A 426 23.19 -25.63 0.44
CA SER A 426 22.52 -26.91 0.69
C SER A 426 21.22 -26.67 1.47
N PRO A 427 20.03 -26.84 0.87
CA PRO A 427 18.81 -27.09 1.62
C PRO A 427 18.95 -28.39 2.38
N GLU A 428 18.66 -28.40 3.67
CA GLU A 428 18.32 -29.67 4.32
C GLU A 428 16.92 -30.09 3.84
N PRO A 429 16.72 -31.34 3.36
CA PRO A 429 15.39 -31.91 3.14
C PRO A 429 14.54 -31.73 4.40
N GLY A 430 13.26 -31.35 4.25
CA GLY A 430 12.35 -31.14 5.38
C GLY A 430 12.58 -29.87 6.22
N GLY A 431 13.49 -28.96 5.82
CA GLY A 431 13.78 -27.72 6.53
C GLY A 431 12.75 -26.57 6.30
N SER A 432 12.81 -25.55 7.15
CA SER A 432 12.05 -24.29 7.01
C SER A 432 12.23 -23.64 5.62
N PRO A 433 11.28 -22.82 5.15
CA PRO A 433 11.42 -22.11 3.87
C PRO A 433 12.76 -21.39 3.74
N ILE A 434 13.38 -21.51 2.56
CA ILE A 434 14.67 -20.87 2.29
C ILE A 434 14.40 -19.46 1.76
N SER A 435 14.71 -18.46 2.58
CA SER A 435 14.68 -17.06 2.17
C SER A 435 15.81 -16.78 1.18
N LEU A 436 15.47 -16.71 -0.11
CA LEU A 436 16.35 -16.15 -1.15
C LEU A 436 16.09 -14.64 -1.34
N GLY A 437 14.88 -14.22 -0.99
CA GLY A 437 14.36 -12.86 -0.99
C GLY A 437 14.26 -12.24 0.38
N ASN A 438 15.31 -11.55 0.85
CA ASN A 438 15.28 -10.90 2.15
C ASN A 438 15.07 -9.38 2.04
N TRP A 439 15.30 -8.67 3.15
CA TRP A 439 15.06 -7.25 3.31
C TRP A 439 15.70 -6.39 2.22
N PHE A 440 16.80 -6.82 1.59
CA PHE A 440 17.56 -6.06 0.58
C PHE A 440 16.98 -6.13 -0.85
N TRP A 441 15.92 -6.89 -1.10
CA TRP A 441 15.25 -6.90 -2.41
C TRP A 441 14.33 -5.70 -2.52
N GLU A 442 14.89 -4.59 -2.98
CA GLU A 442 14.29 -3.25 -2.94
C GLU A 442 14.41 -2.55 -4.27
N SER A 443 13.32 -1.91 -4.70
CA SER A 443 13.27 -1.06 -5.88
C SER A 443 12.71 0.32 -5.54
N GLY A 444 12.85 1.26 -6.47
CA GLY A 444 12.15 2.54 -6.42
C GLY A 444 12.91 3.69 -5.79
N PHE A 445 14.23 3.57 -5.56
CA PHE A 445 15.07 4.58 -4.89
C PHE A 445 14.94 6.02 -5.44
N ASP A 446 14.61 6.16 -6.72
CA ASP A 446 14.42 7.44 -7.42
C ASP A 446 13.00 7.59 -8.03
N ARG A 447 12.00 6.93 -7.44
CA ARG A 447 10.59 6.96 -7.88
C ARG A 447 9.67 7.52 -6.79
N ASP A 448 8.54 8.11 -7.14
CA ASP A 448 7.63 8.60 -6.09
C ASP A 448 7.08 7.38 -5.28
N PRO A 449 7.36 7.28 -3.96
CA PRO A 449 7.04 6.09 -3.15
C PRO A 449 5.52 5.89 -2.93
N ILE A 450 4.71 6.85 -3.38
CA ILE A 450 3.26 6.77 -3.35
C ILE A 450 2.74 6.59 -4.78
N ARG A 451 3.05 7.52 -5.69
CA ARG A 451 2.46 7.54 -7.04
C ARG A 451 2.96 6.41 -7.94
N ASP A 452 4.22 6.00 -7.78
CA ASP A 452 4.83 4.97 -8.62
C ASP A 452 4.82 3.60 -7.92
N MET A 453 4.09 3.44 -6.81
CA MET A 453 4.23 2.28 -5.94
C MET A 453 3.89 0.95 -6.62
N GLU A 454 2.87 0.92 -7.48
CA GLU A 454 2.55 -0.28 -8.28
C GLU A 454 3.75 -0.67 -9.17
N ARG A 455 4.38 0.31 -9.83
CA ARG A 455 5.57 0.10 -10.66
C ARG A 455 6.77 -0.35 -9.84
N ILE A 456 6.97 0.21 -8.66
CA ILE A 456 8.05 -0.16 -7.74
C ILE A 456 7.92 -1.62 -7.32
N ARG A 457 6.72 -2.04 -6.86
CA ARG A 457 6.42 -3.44 -6.52
C ARG A 457 6.62 -4.36 -7.72
N ASP A 458 6.14 -3.95 -8.89
CA ASP A 458 6.20 -4.76 -10.10
C ASP A 458 7.64 -4.94 -10.61
N GLN A 459 8.52 -3.95 -10.42
CA GLN A 459 9.94 -4.12 -10.68
C GLN A 459 10.56 -5.18 -9.76
N ASN A 460 10.18 -5.23 -8.48
CA ASN A 460 10.60 -6.29 -7.59
C ASN A 460 10.10 -7.68 -8.06
N PHE A 461 8.86 -7.79 -8.54
CA PHE A 461 8.36 -9.03 -9.14
C PHE A 461 9.19 -9.45 -10.35
N ARG A 462 9.44 -8.53 -11.28
CA ARG A 462 10.28 -8.82 -12.47
C ARG A 462 11.69 -9.26 -12.08
N ALA A 463 12.30 -8.61 -11.09
CA ALA A 463 13.62 -8.99 -10.61
C ALA A 463 13.63 -10.38 -9.97
N MET A 464 12.66 -10.66 -9.10
CA MET A 464 12.54 -11.94 -8.41
C MET A 464 12.24 -13.08 -9.40
N TYR A 465 11.25 -12.93 -10.29
CA TYR A 465 10.93 -13.96 -11.27
C TYR A 465 12.10 -14.23 -12.21
N GLY A 466 12.85 -13.19 -12.59
CA GLY A 466 14.09 -13.32 -13.35
C GLY A 466 15.17 -14.10 -12.62
N ALA A 467 15.31 -13.85 -11.30
CA ALA A 467 16.26 -14.56 -10.46
C ALA A 467 15.89 -16.03 -10.29
N TRP A 468 14.61 -16.33 -10.06
CA TRP A 468 14.14 -17.71 -9.93
C TRP A 468 14.20 -18.47 -11.26
N ASP A 469 13.85 -17.83 -12.38
CA ASP A 469 14.01 -18.39 -13.72
C ASP A 469 15.48 -18.74 -14.01
N ALA A 470 16.41 -17.86 -13.65
CA ALA A 470 17.82 -18.11 -13.81
C ALA A 470 18.32 -19.30 -12.96
N ILE A 471 17.96 -19.34 -11.68
CA ILE A 471 18.32 -20.43 -10.76
C ILE A 471 17.74 -21.78 -11.24
N LYS A 472 16.44 -21.79 -11.56
CA LYS A 472 15.70 -23.02 -11.81
C LYS A 472 15.95 -23.57 -13.21
N ASN A 473 15.85 -22.71 -14.22
CA ASN A 473 15.79 -23.13 -15.62
C ASN A 473 17.11 -22.96 -16.37
N VAL A 474 18.02 -22.09 -15.91
CA VAL A 474 19.36 -21.94 -16.53
C VAL A 474 20.41 -22.73 -15.75
N GLU A 475 20.47 -22.55 -14.42
CA GLU A 475 21.46 -23.20 -13.56
C GLU A 475 21.07 -24.63 -13.16
N GLY A 476 19.79 -25.01 -13.29
CA GLY A 476 19.29 -26.33 -12.89
C GLY A 476 19.33 -26.59 -11.39
N ARG A 477 19.34 -25.54 -10.57
CA ARG A 477 19.43 -25.63 -9.10
C ARG A 477 18.05 -25.80 -8.48
N TYR A 478 18.05 -26.43 -7.30
CA TYR A 478 16.84 -26.73 -6.52
C TYR A 478 15.75 -27.46 -7.35
N PRO A 479 16.06 -28.61 -7.96
CA PRO A 479 15.18 -29.30 -8.91
C PRO A 479 13.80 -29.66 -8.32
N ALA A 480 13.72 -29.96 -7.01
CA ALA A 480 12.47 -30.25 -6.31
C ALA A 480 11.87 -29.07 -5.52
N HIS A 481 12.37 -27.85 -5.69
CA HIS A 481 11.84 -26.67 -4.99
C HIS A 481 11.04 -25.77 -5.91
N ARG A 482 10.07 -25.06 -5.34
CA ARG A 482 9.29 -24.00 -5.98
C ARG A 482 9.29 -22.73 -5.14
N LEU A 483 8.92 -21.60 -5.75
CA LEU A 483 8.47 -20.43 -5.02
C LEU A 483 7.33 -20.86 -4.08
N ASN A 484 7.49 -20.54 -2.80
CA ASN A 484 6.52 -20.91 -1.77
C ASN A 484 5.68 -19.71 -1.36
N TRP A 485 6.31 -18.53 -1.25
CA TRP A 485 5.64 -17.29 -0.94
C TRP A 485 6.47 -16.12 -1.46
N VAL A 486 5.76 -15.14 -1.99
CA VAL A 486 6.27 -13.84 -2.42
C VAL A 486 5.38 -12.80 -1.79
N ALA A 487 5.97 -11.75 -1.19
CA ALA A 487 5.20 -10.62 -0.69
C ALA A 487 4.62 -9.87 -1.90
N TYR A 488 3.30 -9.90 -2.08
CA TYR A 488 2.62 -9.00 -3.02
C TYR A 488 2.28 -7.65 -2.38
N ILE A 489 2.16 -7.62 -1.05
CA ILE A 489 2.17 -6.38 -0.27
C ILE A 489 3.62 -5.92 -0.09
N ALA A 490 3.95 -4.77 -0.64
CA ALA A 490 5.30 -4.23 -0.60
C ALA A 490 5.60 -3.59 0.77
N GLY A 491 6.74 -3.95 1.35
CA GLY A 491 7.25 -3.40 2.59
C GLY A 491 7.86 -2.01 2.38
N LYS A 492 7.01 -0.97 2.37
CA LYS A 492 7.46 0.43 2.30
C LYS A 492 8.37 0.79 3.48
N ARG A 493 9.45 1.52 3.19
CA ARG A 493 10.43 1.99 4.19
C ARG A 493 10.37 3.47 4.44
N GLU A 494 10.11 4.24 3.40
CA GLU A 494 10.15 5.69 3.40
C GLU A 494 9.07 6.24 2.48
N SER A 495 8.50 7.36 2.89
CA SER A 495 7.45 8.09 2.20
C SER A 495 7.44 9.52 2.74
N ARG A 496 6.26 10.12 2.93
CA ARG A 496 6.13 11.40 3.62
C ARG A 496 6.47 11.26 5.10
N ARG A 497 7.19 12.26 5.61
CA ARG A 497 7.45 12.49 7.03
C ARG A 497 6.74 13.77 7.43
N LEU A 498 5.81 13.68 8.37
CA LEU A 498 5.04 14.82 8.86
C LEU A 498 5.91 15.66 9.81
N MET A 499 5.67 16.97 9.87
CA MET A 499 6.51 17.91 10.62
C MET A 499 5.94 18.23 11.99
N GLY A 500 6.75 18.01 13.02
CA GLY A 500 6.49 18.38 14.41
C GLY A 500 7.26 19.64 14.81
N ASP A 501 7.19 20.01 16.08
CA ASP A 501 7.96 21.15 16.62
C ASP A 501 9.47 20.87 16.63
N VAL A 502 9.85 19.59 16.65
CA VAL A 502 11.23 19.12 16.47
C VAL A 502 11.30 18.23 15.24
N VAL A 503 12.31 18.43 14.39
CA VAL A 503 12.70 17.50 13.33
C VAL A 503 14.00 16.85 13.79
N LEU A 504 13.94 15.60 14.22
CA LEU A 504 15.13 14.88 14.67
C LEU A 504 16.02 14.55 13.45
N THR A 505 17.32 14.86 13.55
CA THR A 505 18.26 14.66 12.45
C THR A 505 19.23 13.50 12.70
N GLY A 506 19.96 13.07 11.65
CA GLY A 506 21.01 12.07 11.79
C GLY A 506 22.18 12.58 12.63
N GLU A 507 22.46 13.88 12.57
CA GLU A 507 23.45 14.54 13.44
C GLU A 507 23.03 14.48 14.90
N ASP A 508 21.76 14.72 15.23
CA ASP A 508 21.28 14.63 16.61
C ASP A 508 21.55 13.24 17.21
N LEU A 509 21.32 12.18 16.42
CA LEU A 509 21.61 10.79 16.79
C LEU A 509 23.11 10.58 17.02
N ARG A 510 23.94 10.97 16.05
CA ARG A 510 25.41 10.80 16.09
C ARG A 510 26.06 11.57 17.25
N ASP A 511 25.65 12.82 17.45
CA ASP A 511 26.22 13.72 18.44
C ASP A 511 25.65 13.47 19.84
N GLY A 512 24.69 12.54 19.97
CA GLY A 512 24.06 12.18 21.24
C GLY A 512 23.30 13.35 21.86
N VAL A 513 22.65 14.18 21.04
CA VAL A 513 21.88 15.34 21.50
C VAL A 513 20.76 14.86 22.42
N VAL A 514 20.76 15.35 23.66
CA VAL A 514 19.75 14.98 24.66
C VAL A 514 18.62 15.99 24.64
N PHE A 515 17.40 15.51 24.39
CA PHE A 515 16.17 16.28 24.51
C PHE A 515 15.50 16.02 25.87
N GLU A 516 14.98 17.08 26.50
CA GLU A 516 14.32 16.99 27.81
C GLU A 516 13.06 16.12 27.80
N ASP A 517 12.41 16.02 26.65
CA ASP A 517 11.20 15.27 26.36
C ASP A 517 11.48 13.93 25.64
N GLY A 518 12.71 13.42 25.73
CA GLY A 518 13.09 12.09 25.23
C GLY A 518 12.28 10.98 25.90
N CYS A 519 11.47 10.26 25.11
CA CYS A 519 10.45 9.35 25.65
C CYS A 519 10.36 7.98 24.96
N VAL A 520 10.91 7.83 23.75
CA VAL A 520 10.90 6.55 23.02
C VAL A 520 12.33 6.03 22.85
N PRO A 521 12.63 4.77 23.26
CA PRO A 521 13.95 4.20 23.07
C PRO A 521 14.16 3.80 21.60
N CYS A 522 15.21 4.31 20.98
CA CYS A 522 15.71 3.92 19.66
C CYS A 522 17.06 3.24 19.81
N THR A 523 17.16 1.97 19.43
CA THR A 523 18.36 1.14 19.66
C THR A 523 18.98 0.64 18.36
N TRP A 524 18.59 1.22 17.23
CA TRP A 524 19.06 0.82 15.91
C TRP A 524 19.95 1.91 15.33
N GLY A 525 21.05 1.51 14.69
CA GLY A 525 21.91 2.44 13.97
C GLY A 525 21.18 3.11 12.80
N ILE A 526 21.82 4.10 12.20
CA ILE A 526 21.34 4.77 10.99
C ILE A 526 21.48 3.79 9.81
N ASP A 527 20.42 3.06 9.53
CA ASP A 527 20.31 2.04 8.48
C ASP A 527 19.56 2.61 7.27
N THR A 528 20.21 3.48 6.49
CA THR A 528 19.67 3.97 5.21
C THR A 528 20.13 3.09 4.07
N HIS A 529 19.19 2.81 3.18
CA HIS A 529 19.35 1.88 2.08
C HIS A 529 19.56 2.65 0.77
N HIS A 530 20.46 2.16 -0.05
CA HIS A 530 20.81 2.73 -1.36
C HIS A 530 21.03 1.61 -2.37
N PRO A 531 20.96 1.89 -3.68
CA PRO A 531 21.23 0.87 -4.69
C PRO A 531 22.61 0.23 -4.51
N ASP A 532 22.67 -1.10 -4.51
CA ASP A 532 23.92 -1.83 -4.41
C ASP A 532 24.65 -1.82 -5.77
N GLU A 533 25.74 -1.05 -5.86
CA GLU A 533 26.53 -0.88 -7.08
C GLU A 533 26.98 -2.20 -7.74
N ARG A 534 27.09 -3.29 -6.95
CA ARG A 534 27.45 -4.64 -7.47
C ARG A 534 26.38 -5.21 -8.41
N TYR A 535 25.14 -4.75 -8.28
CA TYR A 535 23.98 -5.25 -9.01
C TYR A 535 23.29 -4.20 -9.88
N SER A 536 23.65 -2.91 -9.75
CA SER A 536 23.01 -1.81 -10.50
C SER A 536 23.32 -1.78 -12.00
N LYS A 537 24.48 -2.31 -12.43
CA LYS A 537 24.93 -2.16 -13.82
C LYS A 537 23.93 -2.73 -14.83
N GLY A 538 23.44 -1.88 -15.72
CA GLY A 538 22.44 -2.24 -16.74
C GLY A 538 21.01 -2.34 -16.20
N HIS A 539 20.75 -1.75 -15.03
CA HIS A 539 19.45 -1.61 -14.37
C HIS A 539 19.26 -0.19 -13.83
N GLU A 540 19.94 0.81 -14.42
CA GLU A 540 19.92 2.19 -13.95
C GLU A 540 18.48 2.74 -13.93
N GLY A 541 18.01 3.19 -12.76
CA GLY A 541 16.65 3.68 -12.52
C GLY A 541 15.59 2.59 -12.29
N ASP A 542 15.96 1.32 -12.36
CA ASP A 542 15.15 0.14 -12.06
C ASP A 542 15.95 -0.86 -11.20
N GLU A 543 16.81 -0.33 -10.33
CA GLU A 543 17.60 -1.12 -9.38
C GLU A 543 16.68 -1.89 -8.45
N PHE A 544 17.09 -3.11 -8.09
CA PHE A 544 16.25 -4.08 -7.36
C PHE A 544 16.96 -4.71 -6.15
N ILE A 545 18.19 -4.28 -5.85
CA ILE A 545 18.96 -4.70 -4.67
C ILE A 545 19.50 -3.48 -3.94
N ALA A 546 19.25 -3.42 -2.64
CA ALA A 546 19.82 -2.44 -1.73
C ALA A 546 21.12 -2.95 -1.07
N ASP A 547 22.07 -2.04 -0.87
CA ASP A 547 23.03 -2.10 0.24
C ASP A 547 22.60 -1.08 1.30
N PHE A 548 23.28 -1.08 2.45
CA PHE A 548 22.97 -0.18 3.56
C PHE A 548 24.19 0.51 4.12
N THR A 549 23.96 1.62 4.79
CA THR A 549 24.99 2.41 5.47
C THR A 549 25.63 1.66 6.63
N ARG A 550 26.97 1.72 6.74
CA ARG A 550 27.77 1.05 7.78
C ARG A 550 28.96 1.89 8.20
N GLY A 551 29.44 1.67 9.42
CA GLY A 551 30.64 2.29 9.97
C GLY A 551 30.33 3.42 10.95
N GLU A 552 31.38 4.02 11.51
CA GLU A 552 31.31 4.95 12.66
C GLU A 552 30.37 6.15 12.43
N GLY A 553 30.17 6.60 11.19
CA GLY A 553 29.25 7.71 10.86
C GLY A 553 27.76 7.35 10.89
N TYR A 554 27.42 6.08 11.10
CA TYR A 554 26.04 5.56 11.07
C TYR A 554 25.69 4.79 12.34
N GLU A 555 26.60 4.78 13.32
CA GLU A 555 26.40 4.17 14.63
C GLU A 555 26.46 5.27 15.70
N TYR A 556 25.76 5.06 16.81
CA TYR A 556 25.77 5.94 17.97
C TYR A 556 25.65 5.11 19.26
N GLU A 557 26.07 5.68 20.39
CA GLU A 557 26.08 4.96 21.67
C GLU A 557 24.69 4.92 22.34
N GLY A 558 24.35 3.74 22.86
CA GLY A 558 23.18 3.53 23.73
C GLY A 558 21.84 3.37 23.01
N PRO A 559 20.72 3.31 23.76
CA PRO A 559 19.44 3.75 23.22
C PRO A 559 19.44 5.29 23.11
N TYR A 560 19.11 5.82 21.93
CA TYR A 560 18.76 7.23 21.76
C TYR A 560 17.30 7.45 22.16
N TRP A 561 17.00 8.54 22.86
CA TRP A 561 15.64 8.83 23.33
C TRP A 561 14.97 9.86 22.43
N ILE A 562 14.07 9.40 21.55
CA ILE A 562 13.35 10.25 20.60
C ILE A 562 12.47 11.23 21.37
N PRO A 563 12.51 12.55 21.07
CA PRO A 563 11.70 13.54 21.74
C PRO A 563 10.21 13.41 21.40
N TYR A 564 9.35 13.65 22.39
CA TYR A 564 7.90 13.66 22.22
C TYR A 564 7.43 14.65 21.14
N ARG A 565 8.13 15.78 20.99
CA ARG A 565 7.86 16.79 19.95
C ARG A 565 7.99 16.31 18.50
N CYS A 566 8.48 15.09 18.28
CA CYS A 566 8.45 14.41 16.97
C CYS A 566 7.13 13.67 16.68
N LEU A 567 6.24 13.53 17.66
CA LEU A 567 5.06 12.63 17.62
C LEU A 567 3.72 13.37 17.46
N TYR A 568 3.72 14.68 17.17
CA TYR A 568 2.52 15.45 16.88
C TYR A 568 2.76 16.51 15.81
N SER A 569 1.71 16.82 15.04
CA SER A 569 1.78 17.82 13.98
C SER A 569 1.98 19.23 14.54
N ARG A 570 2.92 19.99 13.97
CA ARG A 570 3.16 21.38 14.37
C ARG A 570 2.03 22.35 13.97
N ASN A 571 1.19 21.97 13.00
CA ASN A 571 0.18 22.86 12.41
C ASN A 571 -1.26 22.31 12.45
N ILE A 572 -1.47 21.01 12.72
CA ILE A 572 -2.80 20.43 12.94
C ILE A 572 -2.94 20.09 14.43
N PRO A 573 -3.70 20.88 15.22
CA PRO A 573 -3.63 20.85 16.68
C PRO A 573 -3.93 19.49 17.32
N ASN A 574 -4.87 18.73 16.76
CA ASN A 574 -5.36 17.46 17.32
C ASN A 574 -4.84 16.22 16.57
N LEU A 575 -3.70 16.33 15.88
CA LEU A 575 -3.08 15.25 15.12
C LEU A 575 -1.77 14.78 15.76
N PHE A 576 -1.78 13.54 16.24
CA PHE A 576 -0.58 12.77 16.54
C PHE A 576 -0.02 12.07 15.29
N MET A 577 1.24 11.68 15.36
CA MET A 577 1.91 10.83 14.38
C MET A 577 2.81 9.81 15.08
N ALA A 578 2.81 8.57 14.61
CA ALA A 578 3.68 7.51 15.12
C ALA A 578 3.94 6.45 14.05
N GLY A 579 5.20 6.07 13.85
CA GLY A 579 5.57 5.13 12.79
C GLY A 579 6.70 5.64 11.93
N ARG A 580 6.56 5.48 10.62
CA ARG A 580 7.57 5.89 9.62
C ARG A 580 7.38 7.32 9.12
N ASP A 581 6.27 7.91 9.51
CA ASP A 581 5.74 9.21 9.12
C ASP A 581 5.99 10.31 10.16
N ILE A 582 6.76 10.00 11.22
CA ILE A 582 7.11 10.98 12.28
C ILE A 582 8.08 12.07 11.80
N SER A 583 8.26 13.11 12.61
CA SER A 583 9.09 14.28 12.29
C SER A 583 10.59 14.03 12.42
N VAL A 584 11.18 13.54 11.32
CA VAL A 584 12.60 13.21 11.21
C VAL A 584 13.16 13.57 9.83
N THR A 585 14.49 13.67 9.71
CA THR A 585 15.15 13.71 8.39
C THR A 585 15.18 12.32 7.75
N HIS A 586 15.47 12.26 6.44
CA HIS A 586 15.69 11.00 5.71
C HIS A 586 16.69 10.08 6.44
N GLU A 587 17.77 10.66 6.92
CA GLU A 587 18.83 9.91 7.59
C GLU A 587 18.37 9.38 8.96
N ALA A 588 17.78 10.23 9.80
CA ALA A 588 17.25 9.79 11.09
C ALA A 588 16.14 8.73 10.96
N LEU A 589 15.37 8.76 9.86
CA LEU A 589 14.38 7.73 9.57
C LEU A 589 14.99 6.33 9.54
N GLY A 590 16.23 6.20 9.04
CA GLY A 590 16.98 4.93 9.01
C GLY A 590 17.10 4.24 10.36
N ALA A 591 17.17 5.00 11.46
CA ALA A 591 17.25 4.47 12.82
C ALA A 591 15.87 4.23 13.47
N VAL A 592 14.96 5.20 13.33
CA VAL A 592 13.71 5.22 14.11
C VAL A 592 12.61 4.29 13.56
N ARG A 593 12.69 3.91 12.26
CA ARG A 593 11.64 3.16 11.54
C ARG A 593 11.48 1.68 11.92
N VAL A 594 12.32 1.18 12.83
CA VAL A 594 12.35 -0.24 13.24
C VAL A 594 11.12 -0.58 14.08
N MET A 595 10.53 -1.75 13.85
CA MET A 595 9.15 -2.07 14.26
C MET A 595 8.88 -2.00 15.76
N LYS A 596 9.82 -2.39 16.64
CA LYS A 596 9.63 -2.24 18.08
C LYS A 596 9.75 -0.80 18.54
N THR A 597 10.66 -0.02 17.94
CA THR A 597 10.77 1.43 18.16
C THR A 597 9.47 2.13 17.76
N THR A 598 8.92 1.81 16.58
CA THR A 598 7.64 2.39 16.14
C THR A 598 6.47 1.97 17.01
N GLY A 599 6.44 0.71 17.49
CA GLY A 599 5.49 0.28 18.52
C GLY A 599 5.57 1.11 19.79
N ALA A 600 6.78 1.40 20.28
CA ALA A 600 6.98 2.22 21.46
C ALA A 600 6.56 3.69 21.25
N MET A 601 6.73 4.25 20.03
CA MET A 601 6.13 5.55 19.69
C MET A 601 4.61 5.52 19.84
N GLY A 602 3.98 4.45 19.33
CA GLY A 602 2.55 4.25 19.46
C GLY A 602 2.09 4.16 20.91
N GLU A 603 2.76 3.34 21.73
CA GLU A 603 2.49 3.23 23.16
C GLU A 603 2.56 4.60 23.86
N ILE A 604 3.60 5.40 23.59
CA ILE A 604 3.72 6.77 24.11
C ILE A 604 2.58 7.67 23.63
N VAL A 605 2.19 7.62 22.36
CA VAL A 605 1.05 8.40 21.85
C VAL A 605 -0.26 7.98 22.52
N GLY A 606 -0.47 6.68 22.75
CA GLY A 606 -1.65 6.20 23.46
C GLY A 606 -1.73 6.76 24.89
N MET A 607 -0.59 6.83 25.59
CA MET A 607 -0.50 7.49 26.90
C MET A 607 -0.75 9.00 26.81
N ALA A 608 -0.16 9.67 25.81
CA ALA A 608 -0.30 11.10 25.60
C ALA A 608 -1.75 11.48 25.27
N ALA A 609 -2.46 10.70 24.47
CA ALA A 609 -3.86 10.90 24.17
C ALA A 609 -4.73 10.84 25.45
N ALA A 610 -4.44 9.91 26.36
CA ALA A 610 -5.12 9.83 27.64
C ALA A 610 -4.84 11.04 28.55
N ILE A 611 -3.59 11.53 28.55
CA ILE A 611 -3.23 12.77 29.26
C ILE A 611 -3.97 13.97 28.66
N CYS A 612 -4.03 14.04 27.33
CA CYS A 612 -4.74 15.11 26.65
C CYS A 612 -6.23 15.11 27.00
N GLU A 613 -6.86 13.93 27.04
CA GLU A 613 -8.25 13.78 27.46
C GLU A 613 -8.46 14.24 28.91
N ALA A 614 -7.63 13.76 29.83
CA ALA A 614 -7.73 14.11 31.25
C ALA A 614 -7.52 15.60 31.56
N ASN A 615 -6.80 16.33 30.69
CA ASN A 615 -6.48 17.75 30.86
C ASN A 615 -7.21 18.66 29.87
N GLU A 616 -8.14 18.13 29.05
CA GLU A 616 -8.85 18.87 28.00
C GLU A 616 -7.91 19.67 27.08
N CYS A 617 -6.78 19.07 26.70
CA CYS A 617 -5.75 19.73 25.92
C CYS A 617 -5.44 19.01 24.60
N ASP A 618 -4.65 19.69 23.77
CA ASP A 618 -4.13 19.18 22.51
C ASP A 618 -2.74 18.56 22.70
N PRO A 619 -2.30 17.65 21.81
CA PRO A 619 -0.98 17.01 21.83
C PRO A 619 0.21 17.87 22.27
N ARG A 620 0.22 19.16 21.88
CA ARG A 620 1.32 20.10 22.13
C ARG A 620 1.34 20.71 23.55
N ALA A 621 0.19 20.80 24.21
CA ALA A 621 -0.07 21.73 25.32
C ALA A 621 0.41 21.25 26.70
#